data_AF-A0A101IVM6-F1
#
_entry.id   AF-A0A101IVM6-F1
#
_cell.length_a   1.000
_cell.length_b   1.000
_cell.length_c   1.000
_cell.angle_alpha   90.00
_cell.angle_beta   90.00
_cell.angle_gamma   90.00
#
_symmetry.space_group_name_H-M   'P 1'
#
loop_
_entity.id
_entity.type
_entity.pdbx_description
1 polymer ?
#
loop_
_entity_poly.entity_id
_entity_poly.type
_entity_poly.pdbx_seq_one_letter_code
_entity_poly.pdbx_strand_id
1 'polypeptide(L)'
;EWICQVRMKSLFDRRYQFQEALENHIHANVPNEVHIVEMHPLLLPNVSRTFGLCSIFEPQRIVGRKVEDMEVKTSEEWGDRKSIEKIVEGRQDENFRIYAQLLVDALAESETIDLPAYLSVIRTCLGDEGIDHIDLIPFLIELNKGTRNGEAYEAIFDLHVPRGQNEPAVEALLSAAAQSGGESHRIRVISRPERRVLIGEEEDVYLSYLTFIGERLHEV
;
A
#
# COMPACT_ATOMS: atom_id res chain seq x y z
N GLU A 1 43.16 -16.51 1.82
CA GLU A 1 42.22 -16.11 2.89
C GLU A 1 42.25 -14.61 3.24
N TRP A 2 43.42 -13.97 3.33
CA TRP A 2 43.56 -12.52 3.63
C TRP A 2 42.78 -11.57 2.68
N ILE A 3 42.77 -11.85 1.38
CA ILE A 3 42.08 -11.02 0.36
C ILE A 3 40.55 -11.05 0.52
N CYS A 4 39.97 -12.17 0.97
CA CYS A 4 38.54 -12.27 1.24
C CYS A 4 38.14 -11.49 2.50
N GLN A 5 39.03 -11.45 3.50
CA GLN A 5 38.83 -10.65 4.72
C GLN A 5 38.95 -9.14 4.45
N VAL A 6 39.87 -8.72 3.57
CA VAL A 6 40.00 -7.30 3.16
C VAL A 6 38.77 -6.84 2.35
N ARG A 7 38.21 -7.70 1.49
CA ARG A 7 37.01 -7.38 0.70
C ARG A 7 35.73 -7.29 1.53
N MET A 8 35.55 -8.17 2.54
CA MET A 8 34.41 -8.05 3.45
C MET A 8 34.50 -6.81 4.34
N LYS A 9 35.71 -6.43 4.78
CA LYS A 9 35.87 -5.18 5.54
C LYS A 9 35.56 -3.95 4.70
N SER A 10 36.02 -3.87 3.45
CA SER A 10 35.91 -2.66 2.61
C SER A 10 34.48 -2.26 2.19
N LEU A 11 33.57 -3.22 1.97
CA LEU A 11 32.18 -2.91 1.58
C LEU A 11 31.29 -2.54 2.77
N PHE A 12 31.58 -3.08 3.96
CA PHE A 12 30.90 -2.70 5.20
C PHE A 12 31.55 -1.47 5.87
N ASP A 13 32.84 -1.20 5.60
CA ASP A 13 33.59 -0.02 6.08
C ASP A 13 32.93 1.28 5.66
N ARG A 14 32.50 1.40 4.39
CA ARG A 14 31.96 2.68 3.89
C ARG A 14 30.65 3.08 4.54
N ARG A 15 29.82 2.11 4.94
CA ARG A 15 28.56 2.37 5.65
C ARG A 15 28.82 2.78 7.10
N TYR A 16 29.82 2.16 7.73
CA TYR A 16 30.26 2.48 9.09
C TYR A 16 30.98 3.84 9.17
N GLN A 17 31.86 4.13 8.20
CA GLN A 17 32.57 5.41 8.08
C GLN A 17 31.62 6.58 7.81
N PHE A 18 30.54 6.36 7.05
CA PHE A 18 29.51 7.38 6.83
C PHE A 18 28.73 7.70 8.12
N GLN A 19 28.36 6.66 8.88
CA GLN A 19 27.66 6.85 10.15
C GLN A 19 28.53 7.62 11.15
N GLU A 20 29.79 7.22 11.32
CA GLU A 20 30.73 7.88 12.22
C GLU A 20 31.02 9.33 11.78
N ALA A 21 31.17 9.58 10.47
CA ALA A 21 31.38 10.92 9.93
C ALA A 21 30.17 11.83 10.18
N LEU A 22 28.95 11.33 9.96
CA LEU A 22 27.72 12.08 10.19
C LEU A 22 27.52 12.38 11.69
N GLU A 23 27.75 11.39 12.57
CA GLU A 23 27.67 11.58 14.03
C GLU A 23 28.69 12.63 14.49
N ASN A 24 29.91 12.60 13.96
CA ASN A 24 30.94 13.60 14.26
C ASN A 24 30.56 15.00 13.76
N HIS A 25 29.94 15.14 12.60
CA HIS A 25 29.48 16.43 12.07
C HIS A 25 28.32 17.01 12.89
N ILE A 26 27.40 16.17 13.35
CA ILE A 26 26.32 16.57 14.27
C ILE A 26 26.91 17.06 15.60
N HIS A 27 27.87 16.32 16.17
CA HIS A 27 28.55 16.73 17.41
C HIS A 27 29.36 18.02 17.26
N ALA A 28 29.96 18.25 16.10
CA ALA A 28 30.71 19.47 15.80
C ALA A 28 29.83 20.65 15.33
N ASN A 29 28.50 20.46 15.25
CA ASN A 29 27.51 21.46 14.80
C ASN A 29 27.91 22.17 13.49
N VAL A 30 28.34 21.37 12.51
CA VAL A 30 28.82 21.85 11.22
C VAL A 30 27.62 22.37 10.39
N PRO A 31 27.81 23.38 9.51
CA PRO A 31 26.73 23.87 8.65
C PRO A 31 26.06 22.77 7.81
N ASN A 32 24.73 22.84 7.69
CA ASN A 32 23.91 21.85 6.99
C ASN A 32 24.32 21.56 5.54
N GLU A 33 24.98 22.51 4.87
CA GLU A 33 25.51 22.36 3.52
C GLU A 33 26.50 21.20 3.39
N VAL A 34 27.27 20.93 4.46
CA VAL A 34 28.23 19.82 4.50
C VAL A 34 27.52 18.48 4.48
N HIS A 35 26.41 18.34 5.21
CA HIS A 35 25.58 17.12 5.23
C HIS A 35 24.93 16.84 3.87
N ILE A 36 24.54 17.89 3.13
CA ILE A 36 23.93 17.76 1.80
C ILE A 36 24.95 17.17 0.81
N VAL A 37 26.19 17.68 0.82
CA VAL A 37 27.27 17.19 -0.06
C VAL A 37 27.63 15.74 0.25
N GLU A 38 27.62 15.35 1.53
CA GLU A 38 27.93 13.99 1.97
C GLU A 38 26.84 12.98 1.60
N MET A 39 25.57 13.40 1.68
CA MET A 39 24.40 12.58 1.31
C MET A 39 24.18 12.49 -0.20
N HIS A 40 24.68 13.45 -0.97
CA HIS A 40 24.45 13.56 -2.41
C HIS A 40 24.73 12.26 -3.20
N PRO A 41 25.80 11.50 -2.96
CA PRO A 41 26.08 10.26 -3.69
C PRO A 41 25.06 9.14 -3.44
N LEU A 42 24.38 9.14 -2.29
CA LEU A 42 23.35 8.15 -1.93
C LEU A 42 21.98 8.49 -2.54
N LEU A 43 21.77 9.76 -2.87
CA LEU A 43 20.52 10.28 -3.43
C LEU A 43 20.51 10.31 -4.96
N LEU A 44 21.66 10.04 -5.60
CA LEU A 44 21.73 9.94 -7.06
C LEU A 44 21.11 8.62 -7.55
N PRO A 45 20.17 8.66 -8.50
CA PRO A 45 19.59 7.46 -9.09
C PRO A 45 20.69 6.72 -9.87
N ASN A 46 20.99 5.49 -9.43
CA ASN A 46 21.87 4.50 -10.05
C ASN A 46 22.91 5.07 -11.04
N VAL A 47 24.12 5.35 -10.53
CA VAL A 47 25.28 5.58 -11.38
C VAL A 47 25.43 4.36 -12.29
N SER A 48 25.19 4.53 -13.59
CA SER A 48 25.50 3.50 -14.57
C SER A 48 26.98 3.15 -14.43
N ARG A 49 27.33 1.86 -14.43
CA ARG A 49 28.72 1.42 -14.34
C ARG A 49 29.52 2.03 -15.49
N THR A 50 30.21 3.12 -15.24
CA THR A 50 31.18 3.69 -16.17
C THR A 50 32.51 2.97 -16.01
N PHE A 51 33.10 2.58 -17.12
CA PHE A 51 34.44 2.00 -17.19
C PHE A 51 35.45 3.01 -16.61
N GLY A 52 35.97 2.74 -15.41
CA GLY A 52 37.03 3.55 -14.82
C GLY A 52 38.37 3.15 -15.42
N LEU A 53 39.18 4.07 -15.92
CA LEU A 53 40.51 3.78 -16.50
C LEU A 53 41.41 2.95 -15.56
N CYS A 54 41.20 3.03 -14.24
CA CYS A 54 41.92 2.23 -13.26
C CYS A 54 41.59 0.72 -13.32
N SER A 55 40.44 0.33 -13.89
CA SER A 55 40.07 -1.10 -14.07
C SER A 55 40.91 -1.79 -15.15
N ILE A 56 41.67 -1.04 -15.95
CA ILE A 56 42.64 -1.60 -16.91
C ILE A 56 43.82 -2.25 -16.17
N PHE A 57 44.15 -1.74 -14.97
CA PHE A 57 45.25 -2.24 -14.16
C PHE A 57 44.81 -3.30 -13.15
N GLU A 58 43.52 -3.63 -13.08
CA GLU A 58 43.06 -4.77 -12.32
C GLU A 58 43.57 -6.07 -12.97
N PRO A 59 44.10 -7.04 -12.21
CA PRO A 59 44.57 -8.30 -12.76
C PRO A 59 43.42 -9.00 -13.50
N GLN A 60 43.46 -8.98 -14.83
CA GLN A 60 42.50 -9.75 -15.62
C GLN A 60 42.76 -11.22 -15.36
N ARG A 61 41.80 -11.88 -14.71
CA ARG A 61 41.79 -13.33 -14.57
C ARG A 61 41.74 -13.92 -15.97
N ILE A 62 42.88 -14.38 -16.49
CA ILE A 62 42.93 -15.24 -17.68
C ILE A 62 42.42 -16.61 -17.24
N VAL A 63 41.11 -16.73 -17.08
CA VAL A 63 40.45 -18.02 -17.05
C VAL A 63 40.33 -18.43 -18.50
N GLY A 64 41.06 -19.47 -18.89
CA GLY A 64 41.00 -20.05 -20.23
C GLY A 64 39.54 -20.20 -20.63
N ARG A 65 39.24 -19.73 -21.84
CA ARG A 65 37.91 -19.66 -22.47
C ARG A 65 37.05 -20.87 -22.08
N LYS A 66 36.31 -20.75 -20.97
CA LYS A 66 34.99 -21.34 -20.93
C LYS A 66 34.22 -20.52 -21.95
N VAL A 67 33.58 -21.21 -22.87
CA VAL A 67 32.34 -20.69 -23.43
C VAL A 67 31.46 -20.53 -22.20
N GLU A 68 31.55 -19.36 -21.55
CA GLU A 68 30.40 -18.87 -20.81
C GLU A 68 29.42 -18.63 -21.93
N ASP A 69 28.48 -19.56 -22.06
CA ASP A 69 27.22 -19.26 -22.67
C ASP A 69 26.82 -17.93 -22.06
N MET A 70 26.91 -16.88 -22.89
CA MET A 70 26.19 -15.66 -22.65
C MET A 70 24.74 -16.11 -22.77
N GLU A 71 24.21 -16.73 -21.73
CA GLU A 71 22.83 -16.56 -21.33
C GLU A 71 22.71 -15.06 -21.05
N VAL A 72 22.65 -14.29 -22.14
CA VAL A 72 21.80 -13.12 -22.21
C VAL A 72 20.48 -13.69 -21.73
N LYS A 73 20.23 -13.53 -20.43
CA LYS A 73 18.95 -13.86 -19.84
C LYS A 73 17.93 -13.16 -20.71
N THR A 74 17.30 -13.91 -21.59
CA THR A 74 16.17 -13.41 -22.34
C THR A 74 15.13 -13.02 -21.29
N SER A 75 14.22 -12.13 -21.67
CA SER A 75 13.14 -11.63 -20.81
C SER A 75 12.37 -12.71 -20.03
N GLU A 76 12.51 -13.98 -20.41
CA GLU A 76 11.91 -15.18 -19.84
C GLU A 76 12.52 -15.63 -18.51
N GLU A 77 13.77 -15.24 -18.19
CA GLU A 77 14.42 -15.60 -16.91
C GLU A 77 14.10 -14.66 -15.73
N TRP A 78 13.42 -13.55 -16.00
CA TRP A 78 12.74 -12.75 -14.98
C TRP A 78 11.34 -13.31 -14.72
N GLY A 79 11.25 -14.63 -14.49
CA GLY A 79 9.98 -15.30 -14.19
C GLY A 79 9.26 -14.60 -13.04
N ASP A 80 7.97 -14.33 -13.24
CA ASP A 80 6.92 -14.02 -12.24
C ASP A 80 7.27 -13.12 -11.04
N ARG A 81 8.30 -12.29 -11.13
CA ARG A 81 8.56 -11.27 -10.10
C ARG A 81 7.52 -10.17 -10.25
N LYS A 82 6.41 -10.33 -9.53
CA LYS A 82 5.43 -9.27 -9.31
C LYS A 82 6.15 -8.05 -8.78
N SER A 83 5.87 -6.89 -9.37
CA SER A 83 6.39 -5.62 -8.86
C SER A 83 5.83 -5.37 -7.45
N ILE A 84 6.49 -4.52 -6.67
CA ILE A 84 6.03 -4.19 -5.31
C ILE A 84 4.61 -3.63 -5.38
N GLU A 85 4.30 -2.84 -6.40
CA GLU A 85 2.96 -2.29 -6.65
C GLU A 85 1.94 -3.42 -6.83
N LYS A 86 2.23 -4.43 -7.66
CA LYS A 86 1.34 -5.58 -7.85
C LYS A 86 1.14 -6.42 -6.58
N ILE A 87 2.13 -6.44 -5.69
CA ILE A 87 2.01 -7.11 -4.38
C ILE A 87 1.09 -6.30 -3.46
N VAL A 88 1.25 -4.97 -3.43
CA VAL A 88 0.43 -4.06 -2.63
C VAL A 88 -1.02 -4.04 -3.14
N GLU A 89 -1.23 -3.92 -4.45
CA GLU A 89 -2.56 -4.01 -5.09
C GLU A 89 -3.25 -5.33 -4.74
N GLY A 90 -2.54 -6.46 -4.88
CA GLY A 90 -3.10 -7.77 -4.54
C GLY A 90 -3.46 -7.92 -3.06
N ARG A 91 -2.69 -7.32 -2.15
CA ARG A 91 -3.02 -7.27 -0.72
C ARG A 91 -4.26 -6.41 -0.46
N GLN A 92 -4.29 -5.23 -1.06
CA GLN A 92 -5.38 -4.27 -0.90
C GLN A 92 -6.69 -4.87 -1.41
N ASP A 93 -6.68 -5.51 -2.58
CA ASP A 93 -7.86 -6.17 -3.15
C ASP A 93 -8.43 -7.24 -2.20
N GLU A 94 -7.56 -8.05 -1.59
CA GLU A 94 -8.00 -9.10 -0.67
C GLU A 94 -8.59 -8.53 0.62
N ASN A 95 -7.91 -7.53 1.21
CA ASN A 95 -8.41 -6.89 2.42
C ASN A 95 -9.72 -6.12 2.17
N PHE A 96 -9.83 -5.47 1.02
CA PHE A 96 -11.06 -4.79 0.61
C PHE A 96 -12.21 -5.78 0.47
N ARG A 97 -11.98 -6.98 -0.07
CA ARG A 97 -13.00 -8.05 -0.11
C ARG A 97 -13.48 -8.43 1.29
N ILE A 98 -12.58 -8.56 2.25
CA ILE A 98 -12.95 -8.90 3.64
C ILE A 98 -13.81 -7.79 4.24
N TYR A 99 -13.39 -6.52 4.14
CA TYR A 99 -14.17 -5.39 4.65
C TYR A 99 -15.53 -5.27 3.95
N ALA A 100 -15.56 -5.42 2.63
CA ALA A 100 -16.79 -5.39 1.85
C ALA A 100 -17.75 -6.52 2.25
N GLN A 101 -17.24 -7.73 2.50
CA GLN A 101 -18.04 -8.86 2.96
C GLN A 101 -18.70 -8.56 4.31
N LEU A 102 -17.91 -8.09 5.28
CA LEU A 102 -18.44 -7.69 6.59
C LEU A 102 -19.50 -6.58 6.48
N LEU A 103 -19.34 -5.65 5.55
CA LEU A 103 -20.32 -4.58 5.33
C LEU A 103 -21.62 -5.13 4.74
N VAL A 104 -21.52 -5.97 3.71
CA VAL A 104 -22.69 -6.59 3.05
C VAL A 104 -23.46 -7.47 4.04
N ASP A 105 -22.77 -8.26 4.84
CA ASP A 105 -23.41 -9.15 5.82
C ASP A 105 -24.10 -8.34 6.93
N ALA A 106 -23.46 -7.28 7.43
CA ALA A 106 -24.09 -6.37 8.41
C ALA A 106 -25.34 -5.65 7.84
N LEU A 107 -25.31 -5.30 6.55
CA LEU A 107 -26.46 -4.71 5.86
C LEU A 107 -27.57 -5.72 5.59
N ALA A 108 -27.25 -7.01 5.38
CA ALA A 108 -28.25 -8.05 5.27
C ALA A 108 -29.04 -8.23 6.59
N GLU A 109 -28.38 -8.06 7.73
CA GLU A 109 -29.01 -8.17 9.06
C GLU A 109 -29.85 -6.94 9.45
N SER A 110 -29.39 -5.73 9.14
CA SER A 110 -29.93 -4.49 9.72
C SER A 110 -30.43 -3.44 8.71
N GLU A 111 -30.26 -3.68 7.41
CA GLU A 111 -30.55 -2.77 6.27
C GLU A 111 -29.81 -1.41 6.30
N THR A 112 -29.47 -0.90 7.48
CA THR A 112 -28.74 0.35 7.69
C THR A 112 -27.76 0.18 8.83
N ILE A 113 -26.52 0.56 8.59
CA ILE A 113 -25.46 0.58 9.61
C ILE A 113 -24.69 1.90 9.52
N ASP A 114 -24.31 2.45 10.66
CA ASP A 114 -23.44 3.63 10.69
C ASP A 114 -21.97 3.26 10.88
N LEU A 115 -21.07 4.22 10.63
CA LEU A 115 -19.64 3.96 10.70
C LEU A 115 -19.19 3.41 12.09
N PRO A 116 -19.61 3.97 13.24
CA PRO A 116 -19.25 3.40 14.54
C PRO A 116 -19.73 1.94 14.74
N ALA A 117 -20.95 1.62 14.32
CA ALA A 117 -21.46 0.25 14.39
C ALA A 117 -20.68 -0.68 13.45
N TYR A 118 -20.36 -0.23 12.24
CA TYR A 118 -19.57 -1.00 11.28
C TYR A 118 -18.14 -1.26 11.78
N LEU A 119 -17.48 -0.26 12.39
CA LEU A 119 -16.18 -0.45 13.05
C LEU A 119 -16.29 -1.45 14.22
N SER A 120 -17.41 -1.45 14.94
CA SER A 120 -17.63 -2.44 16.00
C SER A 120 -17.78 -3.86 15.43
N VAL A 121 -18.42 -4.03 14.27
CA VAL A 121 -18.47 -5.32 13.55
C VAL A 121 -17.07 -5.76 13.15
N ILE A 122 -16.28 -4.88 12.53
CA ILE A 122 -14.89 -5.18 12.16
C ILE A 122 -14.08 -5.62 13.37
N ARG A 123 -14.13 -4.87 14.48
CA ARG A 123 -13.43 -5.22 15.71
C ARG A 123 -13.89 -6.56 16.28
N THR A 124 -15.18 -6.88 16.18
CA THR A 124 -15.72 -8.15 16.67
C THR A 124 -15.24 -9.34 15.84
N CYS A 125 -15.15 -9.18 14.52
CA CYS A 125 -14.79 -10.26 13.61
C CYS A 125 -13.28 -10.43 13.41
N LEU A 126 -12.52 -9.33 13.39
CA LEU A 126 -11.09 -9.28 13.06
C LEU A 126 -10.20 -8.82 14.21
N GLY A 127 -10.77 -8.40 15.34
CA GLY A 127 -10.01 -7.82 16.45
C GLY A 127 -9.52 -6.40 16.16
N ASP A 128 -8.69 -5.87 17.06
CA ASP A 128 -8.12 -4.52 16.90
C ASP A 128 -7.17 -4.41 15.70
N GLU A 129 -6.51 -5.52 15.32
CA GLU A 129 -5.68 -5.60 14.11
C GLU A 129 -6.47 -5.27 12.84
N GLY A 130 -7.78 -5.56 12.80
CA GLY A 130 -8.65 -5.21 11.69
C GLY A 130 -8.97 -3.71 11.60
N ILE A 131 -8.92 -3.00 12.73
CA ILE A 131 -9.16 -1.55 12.81
C ILE A 131 -7.89 -0.77 12.49
N ASP A 132 -6.76 -1.23 13.00
CA ASP A 132 -5.46 -0.58 12.81
C ASP A 132 -4.79 -0.95 11.47
N HIS A 133 -5.45 -1.79 10.67
CA HIS A 133 -4.94 -2.20 9.38
C HIS A 133 -4.87 -1.01 8.40
N ILE A 134 -3.72 -0.87 7.75
CA ILE A 134 -3.40 0.21 6.81
C ILE A 134 -4.35 0.37 5.62
N ASP A 135 -5.10 -0.69 5.29
CA ASP A 135 -6.03 -0.73 4.15
C ASP A 135 -7.48 -0.34 4.53
N LEU A 136 -7.82 -0.23 5.82
CA LEU A 136 -9.19 0.14 6.24
C LEU A 136 -9.55 1.57 5.82
N ILE A 137 -8.66 2.52 6.09
CA ILE A 137 -8.91 3.94 5.76
C ILE A 137 -9.03 4.14 4.25
N PRO A 138 -8.12 3.63 3.40
CA PRO A 138 -8.30 3.64 1.95
C PRO A 138 -9.65 3.09 1.50
N PHE A 139 -10.09 1.95 2.05
CA PHE A 139 -11.39 1.36 1.73
C PHE A 139 -12.55 2.32 2.04
N LEU A 140 -12.58 2.88 3.26
CA LEU A 140 -13.63 3.82 3.67
C LEU A 140 -13.61 5.13 2.86
N ILE A 141 -12.43 5.58 2.43
CA ILE A 141 -12.28 6.75 1.55
C ILE A 141 -12.90 6.46 0.19
N GLU A 142 -12.67 5.29 -0.40
CA GLU A 142 -13.29 4.91 -1.68
C GLU A 142 -14.81 4.87 -1.59
N LEU A 143 -15.37 4.39 -0.48
CA LEU A 143 -16.81 4.43 -0.23
C LEU A 143 -17.38 5.85 -0.06
N ASN A 144 -16.53 6.82 0.28
CA ASN A 144 -16.89 8.21 0.56
C ASN A 144 -16.62 9.16 -0.64
N LYS A 145 -16.43 8.65 -1.85
CA LYS A 145 -16.23 9.48 -3.07
C LYS A 145 -17.55 10.04 -3.66
N GLY A 146 -18.54 10.27 -2.80
CA GLY A 146 -19.87 10.73 -3.18
C GLY A 146 -19.89 12.14 -3.75
N THR A 147 -20.93 12.45 -4.50
CA THR A 147 -21.22 13.83 -4.93
C THR A 147 -22.03 14.55 -3.87
N ARG A 148 -21.87 15.88 -3.76
CA ARG A 148 -22.61 16.68 -2.79
C ARG A 148 -24.10 16.70 -3.16
N ASN A 149 -24.95 16.28 -2.23
CA ASN A 149 -26.41 16.32 -2.32
C ASN A 149 -26.96 17.12 -1.12
N GLY A 150 -27.12 18.43 -1.32
CA GLY A 150 -27.51 19.36 -0.25
C GLY A 150 -26.39 19.55 0.79
N GLU A 151 -26.68 19.18 2.04
CA GLU A 151 -25.75 19.25 3.19
C GLU A 151 -24.89 17.98 3.32
N ALA A 152 -25.28 16.86 2.69
CA ALA A 152 -24.53 15.60 2.76
C ALA A 152 -23.80 15.28 1.45
N TYR A 153 -22.85 14.37 1.50
CA TYR A 153 -22.25 13.74 0.33
C TYR A 153 -22.83 12.34 0.17
N GLU A 154 -23.19 11.97 -1.06
CA GLU A 154 -23.88 10.71 -1.34
C GLU A 154 -23.16 9.93 -2.44
N ALA A 155 -22.84 8.67 -2.17
CA ALA A 155 -22.34 7.69 -3.12
C ALA A 155 -23.34 6.53 -3.24
N ILE A 156 -23.62 6.10 -4.47
CA ILE A 156 -24.53 4.98 -4.75
C ILE A 156 -23.75 3.91 -5.51
N PHE A 157 -23.68 2.73 -4.91
CA PHE A 157 -23.05 1.54 -5.46
C PHE A 157 -24.14 0.57 -5.92
N ASP A 158 -24.17 0.27 -7.22
CA ASP A 158 -25.11 -0.67 -7.81
C ASP A 158 -24.45 -2.04 -7.87
N LEU A 159 -25.02 -3.03 -7.18
CA LEU A 159 -24.40 -4.34 -6.99
C LEU A 159 -24.74 -5.34 -8.11
N HIS A 160 -25.56 -4.95 -9.10
CA HIS A 160 -25.93 -5.81 -10.24
C HIS A 160 -25.34 -5.41 -11.57
N VAL A 161 -24.83 -4.18 -11.68
CA VAL A 161 -24.23 -3.70 -12.92
C VAL A 161 -22.72 -3.78 -12.77
N PRO A 162 -22.04 -4.69 -13.49
CA PRO A 162 -20.60 -4.58 -13.65
C PRO A 162 -20.34 -3.26 -14.39
N ARG A 163 -19.96 -2.23 -13.64
CA ARG A 163 -19.42 -0.99 -14.21
C ARG A 163 -18.01 -1.31 -14.75
N GLY A 164 -17.45 -0.45 -15.60
CA GLY A 164 -16.24 -0.74 -16.40
C GLY A 164 -14.95 -0.93 -15.58
N GLN A 165 -13.97 -0.03 -15.73
CA GLN A 165 -12.82 0.02 -14.81
C GLN A 165 -13.34 0.49 -13.44
N ASN A 166 -13.75 -0.46 -12.61
CA ASN A 166 -14.25 -0.19 -11.29
C ASN A 166 -13.10 0.06 -10.33
N GLU A 167 -13.33 0.95 -9.38
CA GLU A 167 -12.41 1.15 -8.28
C GLU A 167 -12.36 -0.13 -7.40
N PRO A 168 -11.22 -0.45 -6.76
CA PRO A 168 -11.04 -1.68 -5.99
C PRO A 168 -12.15 -1.94 -4.96
N ALA A 169 -12.63 -0.91 -4.26
CA ALA A 169 -13.71 -1.07 -3.28
C ALA A 169 -15.05 -1.46 -3.93
N VAL A 170 -15.32 -1.00 -5.15
CA VAL A 170 -16.53 -1.35 -5.91
C VAL A 170 -16.48 -2.83 -6.31
N GLU A 171 -15.34 -3.30 -6.82
CA GLU A 171 -15.12 -4.71 -7.15
C GLU A 171 -15.25 -5.61 -5.91
N ALA A 172 -14.73 -5.15 -4.77
CA ALA A 172 -14.88 -5.86 -3.51
C ALA A 172 -16.35 -5.97 -3.07
N LEU A 173 -17.14 -4.89 -3.17
CA LEU A 173 -18.57 -4.91 -2.87
C LEU A 173 -19.37 -5.81 -3.81
N LEU A 174 -19.07 -5.77 -5.12
CA LEU A 174 -19.69 -6.67 -6.11
C LEU A 174 -19.37 -8.14 -5.79
N SER A 175 -18.11 -8.43 -5.46
CA SER A 175 -17.66 -9.77 -5.09
C SER A 175 -18.36 -10.28 -3.82
N ALA A 176 -18.52 -9.41 -2.82
CA ALA A 176 -19.19 -9.73 -1.56
C ALA A 176 -20.70 -9.96 -1.76
N ALA A 177 -21.36 -9.10 -2.53
CA ALA A 177 -22.78 -9.23 -2.85
C ALA A 177 -23.10 -10.54 -3.59
N ALA A 178 -22.20 -10.98 -4.48
CA ALA A 178 -22.33 -12.26 -5.18
C ALA A 178 -22.21 -13.48 -4.23
N GLN A 179 -21.45 -13.37 -3.14
CA GLN A 179 -21.30 -14.44 -2.15
C GLN A 179 -22.46 -14.48 -1.15
N SER A 180 -22.98 -13.31 -0.74
CA SER A 180 -24.06 -13.17 0.24
C SER A 180 -25.48 -13.41 -0.34
N GLY A 181 -25.58 -13.92 -1.57
CA GLY A 181 -26.87 -14.29 -2.19
C GLY A 181 -27.70 -13.14 -2.75
N GLY A 182 -27.14 -11.91 -2.82
CA GLY A 182 -27.72 -10.79 -3.57
C GLY A 182 -28.94 -10.11 -2.93
N GLU A 183 -29.09 -10.15 -1.60
CA GLU A 183 -30.25 -9.52 -0.94
C GLU A 183 -30.28 -7.99 -1.07
N SER A 184 -29.11 -7.33 -1.01
CA SER A 184 -28.98 -5.89 -1.26
C SER A 184 -28.62 -5.64 -2.72
N HIS A 185 -29.46 -4.89 -3.41
CA HIS A 185 -29.25 -4.57 -4.83
C HIS A 185 -28.42 -3.30 -5.01
N ARG A 186 -28.51 -2.38 -4.04
CA ARG A 186 -27.75 -1.13 -3.99
C ARG A 186 -27.26 -0.85 -2.59
N ILE A 187 -26.07 -0.26 -2.49
CA ILE A 187 -25.57 0.32 -1.25
C ILE A 187 -25.46 1.82 -1.45
N ARG A 188 -26.15 2.57 -0.60
CA ARG A 188 -26.06 4.03 -0.53
C ARG A 188 -25.23 4.42 0.68
N VAL A 189 -24.21 5.24 0.44
CA VAL A 189 -23.32 5.78 1.47
C VAL A 189 -23.57 7.27 1.60
N ILE A 190 -23.98 7.69 2.80
CA ILE A 190 -24.26 9.08 3.13
C ILE A 190 -23.20 9.57 4.10
N SER A 191 -22.47 10.61 3.71
CA SER A 191 -21.40 11.22 4.47
C SER A 191 -21.80 12.58 4.99
N ARG A 192 -21.62 12.79 6.30
CA ARG A 192 -21.95 14.02 7.03
C ARG A 192 -20.67 14.63 7.60
N PRO A 193 -20.02 15.57 6.90
CA PRO A 193 -18.70 16.07 7.27
C PRO A 193 -18.69 16.89 8.57
N GLU A 194 -19.84 17.33 9.06
CA GLU A 194 -19.99 18.07 10.33
C GLU A 194 -19.73 17.18 11.55
N ARG A 195 -19.85 15.86 11.39
CA ARG A 195 -19.61 14.87 12.44
C ARG A 195 -18.38 14.05 12.10
N ARG A 196 -17.49 13.89 13.07
CA ARG A 196 -16.27 13.10 12.94
C ARG A 196 -16.38 11.80 13.73
N VAL A 197 -15.78 10.75 13.19
CA VAL A 197 -15.65 9.42 13.82
C VAL A 197 -14.17 9.10 13.87
N LEU A 198 -13.67 8.77 15.07
CA LEU A 198 -12.30 8.32 15.27
C LEU A 198 -12.14 6.90 14.73
N ILE A 199 -11.01 6.65 14.05
CA ILE A 199 -10.65 5.33 13.53
C ILE A 199 -9.44 4.84 14.33
N GLY A 200 -9.60 3.74 15.06
CA GLY A 200 -8.54 3.21 15.94
C GLY A 200 -8.41 3.96 17.26
N GLU A 201 -7.27 3.77 17.93
CA GLU A 201 -6.94 4.42 19.22
C GLU A 201 -6.15 5.74 19.06
N GLU A 202 -5.66 6.04 17.84
CA GLU A 202 -4.90 7.26 17.57
C GLU A 202 -5.81 8.50 17.54
N GLU A 203 -5.52 9.49 18.39
CA GLU A 203 -6.39 10.67 18.61
C GLU A 203 -6.59 11.57 17.37
N ASP A 204 -5.71 11.46 16.36
CA ASP A 204 -5.69 12.34 15.19
C ASP A 204 -6.26 11.71 13.90
N VAL A 205 -6.65 10.43 13.92
CA VAL A 205 -7.17 9.74 12.74
C VAL A 205 -8.68 9.70 12.78
N TYR A 206 -9.33 10.48 11.91
CA TYR A 206 -10.78 10.57 11.84
C TYR A 206 -11.31 10.58 10.41
N LEU A 207 -12.55 10.12 10.27
CA LEU A 207 -13.35 10.23 9.05
C LEU A 207 -14.65 10.98 9.33
N SER A 208 -15.24 11.53 8.27
CA SER A 208 -16.62 12.03 8.33
C SER A 208 -17.55 10.90 8.73
N TYR A 209 -18.62 11.23 9.46
CA TYR A 209 -19.63 10.23 9.83
C TYR A 209 -20.30 9.68 8.58
N LEU A 210 -20.22 8.36 8.40
CA LEU A 210 -20.85 7.64 7.30
C LEU A 210 -22.07 6.87 7.79
N THR A 211 -23.10 6.83 6.96
CA THR A 211 -24.24 5.91 7.09
C THR A 211 -24.30 5.07 5.82
N PHE A 212 -24.30 3.76 5.98
CA PHE A 212 -24.42 2.78 4.91
C PHE A 212 -25.85 2.25 4.92
N ILE A 213 -26.50 2.21 3.75
CA ILE A 213 -27.89 1.76 3.59
C ILE A 213 -27.92 0.75 2.46
N GLY A 214 -28.38 -0.47 2.75
CA GLY A 214 -28.68 -1.50 1.76
C GLY A 214 -30.12 -1.32 1.26
N GLU A 215 -30.29 -1.13 -0.04
CA GLU A 215 -31.60 -0.99 -0.68
C GLU A 215 -31.96 -2.29 -1.41
N ARG A 216 -33.14 -2.85 -1.09
CA ARG A 216 -33.72 -4.01 -1.78
C ARG A 216 -34.63 -3.55 -2.94
N LEU A 217 -34.72 -4.28 -4.05
CA LEU A 217 -35.51 -3.90 -5.24
C LEU A 217 -37.04 -3.91 -5.03
N HIS A 218 -37.52 -4.18 -3.81
CA HIS A 218 -38.94 -4.22 -3.46
C HIS A 218 -39.30 -3.19 -2.38
N GLU A 219 -39.11 -1.91 -2.69
CA GLU A 219 -39.86 -0.81 -2.07
C GLU A 219 -40.30 0.20 -3.14
N VAL A 220 -41.29 -0.20 -3.96
CA VAL A 220 -42.29 0.67 -4.59
C VAL A 220 -43.64 -0.04 -4.56
#